data_AF-A0A820PU32-F1
#
_entry.id   AF-A0A820PU32-F1
#
_cell.length_a   1.000
_cell.length_b   1.000
_cell.length_c   1.000
_cell.angle_alpha   90.00
_cell.angle_beta   90.00
_cell.angle_gamma   90.00
#
_symmetry.space_group_name_H-M   'P 1'
#
loop_
_entity.id
_entity.type
_entity.pdbx_description
1 polymer ?
#
loop_
_entity_poly.entity_id
_entity_poly.type
_entity_poly.pdbx_seq_one_letter_code
_entity_poly.pdbx_strand_id
1 'polypeptide(L)'
;LSESEFAIVQYTRSANFASYIPITVIPNLGCSDSDWTSATSPIDGRVALVKRGTCSFIEKALLATKYKAAALLTYNDGAVPGNVAPIVTNLGQDNEIPALFLSYTLGQELVDAAQDPSKNVGVRLIITMADESRYPVGNICADTPTGDATQTIVIGSHSDN
;
A
#
# COMPACT_ATOMS: atom_id res chain seq x y z
N LEU A 1 -18.46 -0.78 -0.42
CA LEU A 1 -17.27 -1.02 -1.25
C LEU A 1 -17.33 -2.46 -1.72
N SER A 2 -17.23 -2.70 -3.03
CA SER A 2 -17.07 -4.06 -3.57
C SER A 2 -15.65 -4.54 -3.27
N GLU A 3 -15.44 -5.84 -3.11
CA GLU A 3 -14.09 -6.43 -2.99
C GLU A 3 -13.21 -6.14 -4.22
N SER A 4 -13.81 -5.76 -5.35
CA SER A 4 -13.08 -5.32 -6.55
C SER A 4 -12.36 -3.98 -6.41
N GLU A 5 -12.68 -3.18 -5.40
CA GLU A 5 -12.16 -1.81 -5.27
C GLU A 5 -10.95 -1.70 -4.35
N PHE A 6 -10.60 -2.76 -3.63
CA PHE A 6 -9.41 -2.78 -2.78
C PHE A 6 -8.76 -4.16 -2.71
N ALA A 7 -7.48 -4.19 -2.38
CA ALA A 7 -6.71 -5.39 -2.09
C ALA A 7 -6.06 -5.27 -0.71
N ILE A 8 -5.93 -6.42 -0.04
CA ILE A 8 -5.19 -6.54 1.21
C ILE A 8 -3.70 -6.41 0.90
N VAL A 9 -3.00 -5.65 1.73
CA VAL A 9 -1.55 -5.44 1.63
C VAL A 9 -0.85 -6.47 2.53
N GLN A 10 0.14 -7.18 2.00
CA GLN A 10 0.95 -8.12 2.77
C GLN A 10 1.71 -7.38 3.87
N TYR A 11 1.75 -7.99 5.06
CA TYR A 11 2.27 -7.40 6.30
C TYR A 11 1.52 -6.15 6.80
N THR A 12 0.29 -5.92 6.33
CA THR A 12 -0.63 -4.97 6.97
C THR A 12 -0.95 -5.39 8.41
N ARG A 13 -1.24 -4.42 9.29
CA ARG A 13 -1.70 -4.68 10.65
C ARG A 13 -3.22 -4.71 10.75
N SER A 14 -3.73 -5.51 11.67
CA SER A 14 -5.16 -5.52 12.01
C SER A 14 -5.64 -4.14 12.46
N ALA A 15 -6.89 -3.82 12.15
CA ALA A 15 -7.52 -2.57 12.55
C ALA A 15 -8.98 -2.81 12.92
N ASN A 16 -9.49 -2.03 13.88
CA ASN A 16 -10.91 -1.96 14.19
C ASN A 16 -11.26 -0.54 14.63
N PHE A 17 -11.48 0.35 13.65
CA PHE A 17 -11.89 1.71 13.96
C PHE A 17 -13.34 1.74 14.42
N ALA A 18 -13.57 2.16 15.68
CA ALA A 18 -14.90 2.26 16.27
C ALA A 18 -15.76 3.38 15.64
N SER A 19 -15.12 4.36 15.00
CA SER A 19 -15.75 5.49 14.32
C SER A 19 -15.08 5.76 12.97
N TYR A 20 -15.66 6.68 12.20
CA TYR A 20 -15.00 7.20 11.00
C TYR A 20 -13.81 8.07 11.39
N ILE A 21 -12.64 7.74 10.84
CA ILE A 21 -11.40 8.52 11.00
C ILE A 21 -11.23 9.39 9.76
N PRO A 22 -11.01 10.71 9.91
CA PRO A 22 -10.84 11.61 8.78
C PRO A 22 -9.67 11.20 7.87
N ILE A 23 -9.83 11.40 6.57
CA ILE A 23 -8.76 11.19 5.58
C ILE A 23 -7.94 12.47 5.45
N THR A 24 -6.63 12.32 5.29
CA THR A 24 -5.73 13.36 4.80
C THR A 24 -5.12 12.88 3.48
N VAL A 25 -5.34 13.64 2.41
CA VAL A 25 -4.66 13.40 1.12
C VAL A 25 -3.23 13.89 1.25
N ILE A 26 -2.27 13.00 0.99
CA ILE A 26 -0.85 13.36 0.96
C ILE A 26 -0.51 13.88 -0.46
N PRO A 27 -0.01 15.11 -0.60
CA PRO A 27 0.42 15.69 -1.86
C PRO A 27 1.44 14.83 -2.63
N ASN A 28 1.52 15.12 -3.94
CA ASN A 28 2.46 14.49 -4.87
C ASN A 28 2.32 12.96 -4.84
N LEU A 29 3.39 12.28 -4.39
CA LEU A 29 3.45 10.83 -4.28
C LEU A 29 3.73 10.38 -2.84
N GLY A 30 3.78 11.29 -1.85
CA GLY A 30 4.11 10.91 -0.46
C GLY A 30 5.48 10.25 -0.29
N CYS A 31 6.45 10.56 -1.17
CA CYS A 31 7.76 9.92 -1.21
C CYS A 31 8.81 10.68 -0.38
N SER A 32 8.49 11.89 0.09
CA SER A 32 9.41 12.77 0.79
C SER A 32 8.78 13.37 2.04
N ASP A 33 9.56 13.71 3.05
CA ASP A 33 9.09 14.41 4.25
C ASP A 33 8.29 15.69 3.94
N SER A 34 8.67 16.41 2.88
CA SER A 34 7.94 17.59 2.41
C SER A 34 6.50 17.28 1.99
N ASP A 35 6.24 16.11 1.40
CA ASP A 35 4.87 15.73 1.01
C ASP A 35 3.98 15.58 2.24
N TRP A 36 4.49 15.00 3.32
CA TRP A 36 3.72 14.75 4.54
C TRP A 36 3.53 16.01 5.39
N THR A 37 4.54 16.87 5.45
CA THR A 37 4.48 18.14 6.20
C THR A 37 3.67 19.23 5.48
N SER A 38 3.55 19.15 4.16
CA SER A 38 2.77 20.10 3.34
C SER A 38 1.30 19.70 3.14
N ALA A 39 0.88 18.56 3.68
CA ALA A 39 -0.52 18.14 3.62
C ALA A 39 -1.42 19.19 4.29
N THR A 40 -2.55 19.51 3.65
CA THR A 40 -3.50 20.56 4.09
C THR A 40 -4.01 20.34 5.52
N SER A 41 -4.01 19.08 5.98
CA SER A 41 -4.35 18.70 7.33
C SER A 41 -3.21 17.89 7.94
N PRO A 42 -2.84 18.14 9.22
CA PRO A 42 -1.89 17.28 9.93
C PRO A 42 -2.36 15.84 9.91
N ILE A 43 -1.44 14.92 9.60
CA ILE A 43 -1.75 13.50 9.41
C ILE A 43 -1.83 12.70 10.73
N ASP A 44 -1.29 13.21 11.84
CA ASP A 44 -1.30 12.53 13.15
C ASP A 44 -2.74 12.10 13.54
N GLY A 45 -2.93 10.79 13.74
CA GLY A 45 -4.22 10.18 14.08
C GLY A 45 -5.24 10.12 12.93
N ARG A 46 -4.87 10.52 11.71
CA ARG A 46 -5.73 10.48 10.51
C ARG A 46 -5.30 9.39 9.54
N VAL A 47 -6.17 9.06 8.59
CA VAL A 47 -5.85 8.09 7.55
C VAL A 47 -5.15 8.78 6.39
N ALA A 48 -3.95 8.33 6.04
CA ALA A 48 -3.21 8.85 4.90
C ALA A 48 -3.77 8.25 3.61
N LEU A 49 -4.11 9.08 2.64
CA LEU A 49 -4.42 8.65 1.27
C LEU A 49 -3.28 9.09 0.34
N VAL A 50 -2.59 8.12 -0.26
CA VAL A 50 -1.36 8.34 -1.04
C VAL A 50 -1.49 7.71 -2.42
N LYS A 51 -1.15 8.46 -3.47
CA LYS A 51 -1.13 7.92 -4.84
C LYS A 51 0.07 6.98 -5.04
N ARG A 52 -0.11 5.89 -5.77
CA ARG A 52 0.99 5.05 -6.29
C ARG A 52 1.93 5.92 -7.12
N GLY A 53 3.23 5.64 -7.04
CA GLY A 53 4.24 6.44 -7.71
C GLY A 53 5.59 5.72 -7.78
N THR A 54 6.65 6.52 -7.78
CA THR A 54 8.03 6.08 -8.03
C THR A 54 8.72 5.48 -6.80
N CYS A 55 8.36 5.92 -5.59
CA CYS A 55 8.87 5.32 -4.35
C CYS A 55 8.13 4.03 -4.00
N SER A 56 8.81 3.18 -3.25
CA SER A 56 8.28 1.91 -2.77
C SER A 56 7.11 2.10 -1.80
N PHE A 57 6.28 1.07 -1.68
CA PHE A 57 5.19 1.05 -0.68
C PHE A 57 5.73 1.03 0.76
N ILE A 58 6.89 0.39 0.96
CA ILE A 58 7.60 0.37 2.25
C ILE A 58 7.98 1.79 2.67
N GLU A 59 8.58 2.58 1.78
CA GLU A 59 8.94 3.98 2.09
C GLU A 59 7.72 4.82 2.47
N LYS A 60 6.60 4.67 1.76
CA LYS A 60 5.34 5.34 2.11
C LYS A 60 4.84 4.93 3.50
N ALA A 61 4.92 3.64 3.84
CA ALA A 61 4.51 3.14 5.15
C ALA A 61 5.43 3.63 6.29
N LEU A 62 6.75 3.71 6.04
CA LEU A 62 7.70 4.28 6.99
C LEU A 62 7.42 5.76 7.25
N LEU A 63 7.12 6.54 6.21
CA LEU A 63 6.73 7.94 6.36
C LEU A 63 5.37 8.08 7.06
N ALA A 64 4.38 7.27 6.70
CA ALA A 64 3.08 7.24 7.38
C ALA A 64 3.24 6.98 8.89
N THR A 65 4.09 6.01 9.25
CA THR A 65 4.41 5.68 10.64
C THR A 65 5.14 6.84 11.33
N LYS A 66 6.17 7.41 10.67
CA LYS A 66 6.92 8.58 11.17
C LYS A 66 6.01 9.75 11.52
N TYR A 67 4.99 10.01 10.71
CA TYR A 67 4.02 11.08 10.93
C TYR A 67 2.75 10.64 11.68
N LYS A 68 2.77 9.44 12.28
CA LYS A 68 1.70 8.90 13.14
C LYS A 68 0.33 8.80 12.47
N ALA A 69 0.30 8.45 11.18
CA ALA A 69 -0.94 8.12 10.50
C ALA A 69 -1.63 6.94 11.21
N ALA A 70 -2.95 7.00 11.35
CA ALA A 70 -3.74 5.90 11.91
C ALA A 70 -3.84 4.69 10.97
N ALA A 71 -3.79 4.93 9.65
CA ALA A 71 -3.71 3.91 8.61
C ALA A 71 -3.18 4.52 7.30
N LEU A 72 -2.71 3.66 6.40
CA LEU A 72 -2.26 4.02 5.05
C LEU A 72 -3.18 3.41 3.99
N LEU A 73 -3.82 4.26 3.20
CA LEU A 73 -4.51 3.87 1.98
C LEU A 73 -3.65 4.31 0.79
N THR A 74 -3.16 3.35 0.02
CA THR A 74 -2.51 3.63 -1.26
C THR A 74 -3.50 3.38 -2.38
N TYR A 75 -3.58 4.22 -3.41
CA TYR A 75 -4.42 3.96 -4.57
C TYR A 75 -3.61 3.94 -5.87
N ASN A 76 -4.08 3.17 -6.85
CA ASN A 76 -3.37 3.03 -8.12
C ASN A 76 -3.28 4.37 -8.87
N ASP A 77 -2.36 4.50 -9.83
CA ASP A 77 -2.07 5.81 -10.45
C ASP A 77 -2.97 6.17 -11.66
N GLY A 78 -3.62 5.17 -12.26
CA GLY A 78 -4.46 5.32 -13.44
C GLY A 78 -3.71 5.71 -14.72
N ALA A 79 -2.36 5.69 -14.72
CA ALA A 79 -1.55 6.23 -15.82
C ALA A 79 -1.61 5.35 -17.09
N VAL A 80 -1.87 4.06 -16.92
CA VAL A 80 -2.05 3.08 -17.99
C VAL A 80 -3.24 2.16 -17.66
N PRO A 81 -3.87 1.49 -18.64
CA PRO A 81 -5.02 0.62 -18.39
C PRO A 81 -4.78 -0.47 -17.33
N GLY A 82 -3.55 -0.98 -17.22
CA GLY A 82 -3.16 -1.95 -16.20
C GLY A 82 -3.04 -1.40 -14.77
N ASN A 83 -3.03 -0.07 -14.59
CA ASN A 83 -2.89 0.60 -13.30
C ASN A 83 -4.21 1.20 -12.79
N VAL A 84 -5.33 0.52 -13.04
CA VAL A 84 -6.66 0.96 -12.56
C VAL A 84 -7.13 0.08 -11.39
N ALA A 85 -7.08 -1.24 -11.55
CA ALA A 85 -7.48 -2.18 -10.51
C ALA A 85 -6.53 -2.13 -9.29
N PRO A 86 -7.00 -2.47 -8.07
CA PRO A 86 -6.10 -2.62 -6.93
C PRO A 86 -5.11 -3.77 -7.18
N ILE A 87 -3.92 -3.67 -6.57
CA ILE A 87 -2.89 -4.71 -6.62
C ILE A 87 -2.50 -5.15 -5.22
N VAL A 88 -2.14 -6.42 -5.07
CA VAL A 88 -1.51 -6.92 -3.84
C VAL A 88 -0.10 -6.33 -3.77
N THR A 89 0.24 -5.76 -2.63
CA THR A 89 1.55 -5.15 -2.37
C THR A 89 2.09 -5.63 -1.04
N ASN A 90 3.34 -5.27 -0.73
CA ASN A 90 4.06 -5.74 0.44
C ASN A 90 4.73 -4.57 1.16
N LEU A 91 4.56 -4.46 2.49
CA LEU A 91 5.15 -3.41 3.31
C LEU A 91 6.35 -3.86 4.15
N GLY A 92 6.75 -5.12 4.03
CA GLY A 92 7.79 -5.74 4.86
C GLY A 92 7.30 -6.09 6.26
N GLN A 93 8.01 -7.01 6.91
CA GLN A 93 7.66 -7.56 8.22
C GLN A 93 7.63 -6.51 9.35
N ASP A 94 8.41 -5.44 9.20
CA ASP A 94 8.54 -4.36 10.19
C ASP A 94 7.42 -3.31 10.09
N ASN A 95 6.41 -3.51 9.22
CA ASN A 95 5.30 -2.57 9.11
C ASN A 95 4.43 -2.56 10.37
N GLU A 96 4.18 -1.35 10.90
CA GLU A 96 3.48 -1.16 12.18
C GLU A 96 2.05 -0.64 12.03
N ILE A 97 1.63 -0.27 10.82
CA ILE A 97 0.34 0.38 10.58
C ILE A 97 -0.63 -0.47 9.74
N PRO A 98 -1.95 -0.31 9.93
CA PRO A 98 -2.94 -0.84 9.01
C PRO A 98 -2.82 -0.18 7.64
N ALA A 99 -2.88 -1.00 6.59
CA ALA A 99 -2.82 -0.56 5.21
C ALA A 99 -3.71 -1.35 4.27
N LEU A 100 -4.25 -0.66 3.26
CA LEU A 100 -4.97 -1.25 2.12
C LEU A 100 -4.51 -0.60 0.82
N PHE A 101 -4.65 -1.33 -0.28
CA PHE A 101 -4.44 -0.81 -1.62
C PHE A 101 -5.79 -0.65 -2.31
N LEU A 102 -6.07 0.50 -2.92
CA LEU A 102 -7.34 0.85 -3.55
C LEU A 102 -7.20 0.90 -5.09
N SER A 103 -8.32 0.71 -5.78
CA SER A 103 -8.44 1.05 -7.20
C SER A 103 -8.14 2.54 -7.43
N TYR A 104 -7.73 2.89 -8.66
CA TYR A 104 -7.58 4.30 -9.05
C TYR A 104 -8.88 5.07 -8.88
N THR A 105 -10.00 4.48 -9.32
CA THR A 105 -11.33 5.11 -9.27
C THR A 105 -11.73 5.44 -7.84
N LEU A 106 -11.69 4.47 -6.93
CA LEU A 106 -12.02 4.69 -5.53
C LEU A 106 -11.07 5.70 -4.87
N GLY A 107 -9.77 5.61 -5.16
CA GLY A 107 -8.80 6.56 -4.66
C GLY A 107 -9.11 7.99 -5.09
N GLN A 108 -9.46 8.20 -6.35
CA GLN A 108 -9.80 9.53 -6.88
C GLN A 108 -11.11 10.06 -6.27
N GLU A 109 -12.13 9.21 -6.12
CA GLU A 109 -13.37 9.59 -5.43
C GLU A 109 -13.10 10.07 -3.99
N LEU A 110 -12.21 9.39 -3.27
CA LEU A 110 -11.81 9.80 -1.92
C LEU A 110 -10.99 11.10 -1.91
N VAL A 111 -10.12 11.32 -2.90
CA VAL A 111 -9.41 12.60 -3.06
C VAL A 111 -10.39 13.74 -3.28
N ASP A 112 -11.29 13.61 -4.25
CA ASP A 112 -12.27 14.64 -4.62
C ASP A 112 -13.17 14.96 -3.43
N ALA A 113 -13.61 13.93 -2.71
CA ALA A 113 -14.45 14.10 -1.53
C ALA A 113 -13.69 14.72 -0.35
N ALA A 114 -12.41 14.39 -0.14
CA ALA A 114 -11.60 14.97 0.94
C ALA A 114 -11.13 16.41 0.67
N GLN A 115 -11.06 16.82 -0.60
CA GLN A 115 -10.73 18.19 -1.01
C GLN A 115 -11.95 19.11 -1.07
N ASP A 116 -13.16 18.56 -1.06
CA ASP A 116 -14.40 19.32 -1.00
C ASP A 116 -14.63 19.85 0.44
N PRO A 117 -14.53 21.17 0.68
CA PRO A 117 -14.65 21.73 2.03
C PRO A 117 -16.07 21.59 2.62
N SER A 118 -17.07 21.25 1.79
CA SER A 118 -18.44 20.98 2.25
C SER A 118 -18.61 19.55 2.80
N LYS A 119 -17.62 18.68 2.59
CA LYS A 119 -17.66 17.27 3.00
C LYS A 119 -16.69 17.02 4.14
N ASN A 120 -17.15 16.25 5.13
CA ASN A 120 -16.29 15.69 6.16
C ASN A 120 -16.08 14.19 5.87
N VAL A 121 -15.07 13.87 5.07
CA VAL A 121 -14.81 12.49 4.66
C VAL A 121 -13.93 11.78 5.68
N GLY A 122 -14.41 10.63 6.12
CA GLY A 122 -13.64 9.69 6.91
C GLY A 122 -13.86 8.26 6.45
N VAL A 123 -13.01 7.36 6.93
CA VAL A 123 -13.15 5.92 6.71
C VAL A 123 -13.26 5.19 8.04
N ARG A 124 -14.06 4.13 8.05
CA ARG A 124 -14.08 3.16 9.13
C ARG A 124 -13.44 1.89 8.63
N LEU A 125 -12.23 1.60 9.14
CA LEU A 125 -11.41 0.49 8.68
C LEU A 125 -11.53 -0.68 9.65
N ILE A 126 -11.87 -1.86 9.11
CA ILE A 126 -11.82 -3.12 9.84
C ILE A 126 -10.95 -4.07 9.01
N ILE A 127 -9.80 -4.46 9.56
CA ILE A 127 -8.91 -5.46 8.98
C ILE A 127 -8.75 -6.55 10.03
N THR A 128 -9.21 -7.74 9.68
CA THR A 128 -9.03 -8.94 10.51
C THR A 128 -8.01 -9.83 9.82
N MET A 129 -6.80 -9.87 10.35
CA MET A 129 -5.78 -10.80 9.90
C MET A 129 -6.02 -12.17 10.53
N ALA A 130 -6.05 -13.21 9.72
CA ALA A 130 -5.84 -14.56 10.19
C ALA A 130 -4.34 -14.85 10.17
N ASP A 131 -3.80 -15.43 11.24
CA ASP A 131 -2.47 -16.04 11.17
C ASP A 131 -2.60 -17.26 10.25
N GLU A 132 -2.33 -17.05 8.96
CA GLU A 132 -2.22 -18.17 8.04
C GLU A 132 -0.96 -18.96 8.42
N SER A 133 -1.15 -20.26 8.65
CA SER A 133 -0.06 -21.20 8.87
C SER A 133 1.01 -21.03 7.79
N ARG A 134 2.30 -21.07 8.16
CA ARG A 134 3.42 -20.97 7.23
C ARG A 134 3.21 -21.91 6.04
N TYR A 135 2.88 -21.37 4.87
CA TYR A 135 2.85 -22.16 3.65
C TYR A 135 4.29 -22.46 3.22
N PRO A 136 4.60 -23.71 2.83
CA PRO A 136 5.92 -24.02 2.30
C PRO A 136 6.14 -23.25 1.01
N VAL A 137 7.10 -22.32 1.03
CA VAL A 137 7.63 -21.65 -0.17
C VAL A 137 8.91 -22.37 -0.61
N GLY A 138 9.12 -22.48 -1.91
CA GLY A 138 10.28 -23.16 -2.47
C GLY A 138 10.77 -22.48 -3.73
N ASN A 139 12.08 -22.44 -3.90
CA ASN A 139 12.72 -22.05 -5.16
C ASN A 139 13.07 -23.32 -5.93
N ILE A 140 12.85 -23.32 -7.23
CA ILE A 140 13.31 -24.39 -8.13
C ILE A 140 14.57 -23.88 -8.83
N CYS A 141 15.69 -24.55 -8.59
CA CYS A 141 16.96 -24.28 -9.26
C CYS A 141 17.25 -25.41 -10.24
N ALA A 142 17.64 -25.06 -11.46
CA ALA A 142 18.04 -26.00 -12.49
C ALA A 142 19.31 -25.51 -13.16
N ASP A 143 20.36 -26.32 -13.12
CA ASP A 143 21.63 -26.05 -13.80
C ASP A 143 21.67 -26.79 -15.14
N THR A 144 22.42 -26.22 -16.10
CA THR A 144 22.74 -26.95 -17.32
C THR A 144 23.66 -28.14 -16.98
N PRO A 145 23.53 -29.29 -17.68
CA PRO A 145 24.36 -30.46 -17.40
C PRO A 145 25.84 -30.27 -17.78
N THR A 146 26.17 -29.18 -18.48
CA THR A 146 27.51 -28.83 -18.96
C THR A 146 27.80 -27.35 -18.66
N GLY A 147 29.07 -26.98 -18.68
CA GLY A 147 29.55 -25.63 -18.40
C GLY A 147 30.77 -25.66 -17.47
N ASP A 148 31.34 -24.48 -17.22
CA ASP A 148 32.37 -24.32 -16.20
C ASP A 148 31.69 -24.09 -14.84
N ALA A 149 31.83 -25.03 -13.91
CA ALA A 149 31.24 -24.95 -12.58
C ALA A 149 31.78 -23.78 -11.73
N THR A 150 32.88 -23.14 -12.16
CA THR A 150 33.44 -21.95 -11.52
C THR A 150 32.91 -20.64 -12.12
N GLN A 151 32.14 -20.69 -13.21
CA GLN A 151 31.59 -19.53 -13.92
C GLN A 151 30.09 -19.72 -14.18
N THR A 152 29.25 -19.16 -13.30
CA THR A 152 27.79 -19.34 -13.36
C THR A 152 27.09 -18.07 -13.84
N ILE A 153 26.14 -18.22 -14.77
CA ILE A 153 25.17 -17.17 -15.13
C ILE A 153 23.82 -17.56 -14.52
N VAL A 154 23.20 -16.65 -13.78
CA VAL A 154 21.88 -16.85 -13.17
C VAL A 154 20.82 -16.12 -13.98
N ILE A 155 19.77 -16.84 -14.37
CA ILE A 155 18.57 -16.29 -15.01
C ILE A 155 17.38 -16.72 -14.17
N GLY A 156 16.50 -15.79 -13.80
CA GLY A 156 15.37 -16.09 -12.93
C GLY A 156 14.10 -15.32 -13.29
N SER A 157 12.98 -15.88 -12.85
CA SER A 157 11.66 -15.24 -12.79
C SER A 157 11.00 -15.60 -11.47
N HIS A 158 10.09 -14.76 -10.99
CA HIS A 158 9.22 -15.12 -9.87
C HIS A 158 8.08 -16.02 -10.37
N SER A 159 7.63 -16.96 -9.52
CA SER A 159 6.53 -17.89 -9.85
C SER A 159 5.23 -17.56 -9.09
N ASP A 160 5.34 -16.79 -8.00
CA ASP A 160 4.22 -16.24 -7.25
C ASP A 160 3.58 -15.05 -8.00
N ASN A 161 2.30 -14.81 -7.76
CA ASN A 161 1.49 -13.77 -8.38
C ASN A 161 0.71 -12.91 -7.38
#